data_AF-A0A7W4VTM5-F1
#
_entry.id   AF-A0A7W4VTM5-F1
#
_cell.length_a   1.000
_cell.length_b   1.000
_cell.length_c   1.000
_cell.angle_alpha   90.00
_cell.angle_beta   90.00
_cell.angle_gamma   90.00
#
_symmetry.space_group_name_H-M   'P 1'
#
loop_
_entity.id
_entity.type
_entity.pdbx_description
1 polymer ?
#
loop_
_entity_poly.entity_id
_entity_poly.type
_entity_poly.pdbx_seq_one_letter_code
_entity_poly.pdbx_strand_id
1 'polypeptide(L)'
;MRVLGALLAVVVAVGVGLFAGLVPGHHAVPPEVDFDDAILAAAAQEPPGDRVQAAIDGVRETGFYVGPELRDELTDDEVATVERIIATAPVPVFVVWWADTADAGYNTTYAALDQLRVGVGEDGYYAVVTRGSYPLLGALGYRDPYVDADGKGRAGAALERLVDELAAVPPEREFEGGDTRSDYWGGTGGGIAAGLLFAAIGYLGLLAVVGLVGALSRSAREGRG
;
A
#
# COMPACT_ATOMS: atom_id res chain seq x y z
N MET A 1 -38.26 -1.99 -41.40
CA MET A 1 -37.98 -1.00 -40.33
C MET A 1 -37.07 -1.51 -39.20
N ARG A 2 -37.22 -2.73 -38.67
CA ARG A 2 -36.39 -3.22 -37.54
C ARG A 2 -34.87 -3.31 -37.81
N VAL A 3 -34.47 -3.60 -39.05
CA VAL A 3 -33.05 -3.71 -39.44
C VAL A 3 -32.35 -2.35 -39.45
N LEU A 4 -33.05 -1.27 -39.82
CA LEU A 4 -32.47 0.07 -39.89
C LEU A 4 -32.14 0.62 -38.50
N GLY A 5 -32.99 0.34 -37.50
CA GLY A 5 -32.76 0.75 -36.12
C GLY A 5 -31.56 0.04 -35.47
N ALA A 6 -31.34 -1.24 -35.78
CA ALA A 6 -30.20 -2.00 -35.27
C ALA A 6 -28.87 -1.49 -35.86
N LEU A 7 -28.83 -1.18 -37.15
CA LEU A 7 -27.65 -0.62 -37.81
C LEU A 7 -27.28 0.76 -37.26
N LEU A 8 -28.29 1.63 -37.02
CA LEU A 8 -28.07 2.95 -36.42
C LEU A 8 -27.51 2.84 -35.00
N ALA A 9 -28.02 1.90 -34.18
CA ALA A 9 -27.53 1.68 -32.82
C ALA A 9 -26.05 1.22 -32.78
N VAL A 10 -25.65 0.35 -33.72
CA VAL A 10 -24.25 -0.09 -33.84
C VAL A 10 -23.34 1.07 -34.24
N VAL A 11 -23.76 1.90 -35.21
CA VAL A 11 -22.99 3.07 -35.65
C VAL A 11 -22.83 4.09 -34.53
N VAL A 12 -23.89 4.36 -33.75
CA VAL A 12 -23.82 5.27 -32.61
C VAL A 12 -22.92 4.71 -31.51
N ALA A 13 -23.02 3.41 -31.18
CA ALA A 13 -22.17 2.79 -30.17
C ALA A 13 -20.68 2.80 -30.56
N VAL A 14 -20.36 2.45 -31.81
CA VAL A 14 -18.99 2.50 -32.34
C VAL A 14 -18.49 3.94 -32.43
N GLY A 15 -19.34 4.86 -32.85
CA GLY A 15 -19.02 6.29 -32.93
C GLY A 15 -18.70 6.89 -31.56
N VAL A 16 -19.50 6.59 -30.53
CA VAL A 16 -19.27 7.06 -29.16
C VAL A 16 -18.00 6.44 -28.56
N GLY A 17 -17.73 5.17 -28.82
CA GLY A 17 -16.49 4.51 -28.38
C GLY A 17 -15.24 5.09 -29.05
N LEU A 18 -15.28 5.35 -30.36
CA LEU A 18 -14.19 5.99 -31.08
C LEU A 18 -13.98 7.44 -30.67
N PHE A 19 -15.05 8.21 -30.43
CA PHE A 19 -14.95 9.59 -29.97
C PHE A 19 -14.37 9.67 -28.56
N ALA A 20 -14.75 8.76 -27.66
CA ALA A 20 -14.17 8.69 -26.32
C ALA A 20 -12.66 8.36 -26.33
N GLY A 21 -12.19 7.57 -27.29
CA GLY A 21 -10.75 7.29 -27.47
C GLY A 21 -9.96 8.36 -28.23
N LEU A 22 -10.64 9.22 -29.02
CA LEU A 22 -10.02 10.29 -29.81
C LEU A 22 -10.06 11.65 -29.13
N VAL A 23 -10.86 11.86 -28.09
CA VAL A 23 -10.72 13.03 -27.22
C VAL A 23 -9.48 12.77 -26.37
N PRO A 24 -8.33 13.38 -26.67
CA PRO A 24 -7.16 13.15 -25.87
C PRO A 24 -7.50 13.76 -24.50
N GLY A 25 -7.53 12.92 -23.46
CA GLY A 25 -7.73 13.37 -22.09
C GLY A 25 -6.53 14.20 -21.65
N HIS A 26 -6.47 15.45 -22.11
CA HIS A 26 -5.54 16.48 -21.65
C HIS A 26 -6.00 17.04 -20.31
N HIS A 27 -6.41 16.17 -19.39
CA HIS A 27 -6.35 16.55 -17.99
C HIS A 27 -4.87 16.76 -17.71
N ALA A 28 -4.50 17.96 -17.30
CA ALA A 28 -3.19 18.18 -16.71
C ALA A 28 -3.05 17.07 -15.68
N VAL A 29 -2.09 16.16 -15.89
CA VAL A 29 -1.74 15.16 -14.90
C VAL A 29 -1.41 16.00 -13.67
N PRO A 30 -2.22 15.92 -12.59
CA PRO A 30 -1.87 16.61 -11.36
C PRO A 30 -0.42 16.22 -11.06
N PRO A 31 0.42 17.15 -10.55
CA PRO A 31 1.75 16.75 -10.10
C PRO A 31 1.56 15.50 -9.24
N GLU A 32 2.25 14.43 -9.65
CA GLU A 32 2.15 13.13 -9.01
C GLU A 32 2.66 13.34 -7.59
N VAL A 33 1.72 13.40 -6.65
CA VAL A 33 2.07 13.35 -5.23
C VAL A 33 2.31 11.88 -5.00
N ASP A 34 3.54 11.52 -4.66
CA ASP A 34 3.81 10.17 -4.21
C ASP A 34 2.79 9.85 -3.10
N PHE A 35 2.14 8.69 -3.19
CA PHE A 35 1.15 8.30 -2.21
C PHE A 35 1.77 8.29 -0.80
N ASP A 36 3.04 7.91 -0.70
CA ASP A 36 3.76 7.98 0.58
C ASP A 36 4.00 9.44 1.02
N ASP A 37 4.41 10.34 0.13
CA ASP A 37 4.53 11.77 0.45
C ASP A 37 3.22 12.38 0.95
N ALA A 38 2.09 12.02 0.32
CA ALA A 38 0.77 12.47 0.74
C ALA A 38 0.41 11.95 2.14
N ILE A 39 0.74 10.68 2.43
CA ILE A 39 0.54 10.07 3.75
C ILE A 39 1.41 10.75 4.79
N LEU A 40 2.71 10.92 4.52
CA LEU A 40 3.64 11.57 5.44
C LEU A 40 3.25 13.03 5.69
N ALA A 41 2.80 13.75 4.65
CA ALA A 41 2.30 15.12 4.79
C ALA A 41 1.00 15.19 5.61
N ALA A 42 0.14 14.16 5.55
CA ALA A 42 -1.03 14.05 6.41
C ALA A 42 -0.64 13.73 7.85
N ALA A 43 0.27 12.78 8.06
CA ALA A 43 0.81 12.43 9.38
C ALA A 43 1.49 13.63 10.05
N ALA A 44 2.19 14.48 9.29
CA ALA A 44 2.82 15.71 9.79
C ALA A 44 1.83 16.80 10.24
N GLN A 45 0.56 16.72 9.85
CA GLN A 45 -0.48 17.66 10.28
C GLN A 45 -1.10 17.28 11.63
N GLU A 46 -0.91 16.04 12.07
CA GLU A 46 -1.43 15.54 13.34
C GLU A 46 -0.28 15.39 14.33
N PRO A 47 -0.37 15.93 15.57
CA PRO A 47 0.63 15.65 16.58
C PRO A 47 0.66 14.15 16.88
N PRO A 48 1.84 13.54 17.07
CA PRO A 48 1.93 12.13 17.44
C PRO A 48 1.22 11.90 18.78
N GLY A 49 0.55 10.76 18.92
CA GLY A 49 -0.03 10.36 20.20
C GLY A 49 1.06 10.13 21.26
N ASP A 50 0.73 10.25 22.55
CA ASP A 50 1.69 10.17 23.68
C ASP A 50 2.62 8.95 23.61
N ARG A 51 2.08 7.79 23.20
CA ARG A 51 2.84 6.55 23.06
C ARG A 51 3.84 6.61 21.90
N VAL A 52 3.44 7.17 20.76
CA VAL A 52 4.32 7.36 19.60
C VAL A 52 5.37 8.42 19.92
N GLN A 53 5.01 9.49 20.62
CA GLN A 53 5.95 10.51 21.07
C GLN A 53 7.04 9.92 21.96
N ALA A 54 6.67 9.09 22.95
CA ALA A 54 7.65 8.40 23.79
C ALA A 54 8.57 7.47 22.99
N ALA A 55 8.06 6.83 21.94
CA ALA A 55 8.86 6.01 21.04
C ALA A 55 9.80 6.86 20.17
N ILE A 56 9.34 7.98 19.60
CA ILE A 56 10.16 8.95 18.86
C ILE A 56 11.33 9.43 19.72
N ASP A 57 11.06 9.81 20.97
CA ASP A 57 12.09 10.28 21.89
C ASP A 57 13.12 9.19 22.19
N GLY A 58 12.67 7.96 22.40
CA GLY A 58 13.56 6.82 22.68
C GLY A 58 14.40 6.41 21.48
N VAL A 59 13.81 6.25 20.29
CA VAL A 59 14.57 5.83 19.10
C VAL A 59 15.54 6.90 18.62
N ARG A 60 15.32 8.18 18.92
CA ARG A 60 16.31 9.23 18.65
C ARG A 60 17.58 9.10 19.48
N GLU A 61 17.50 8.48 20.66
CA GLU A 61 18.65 8.31 21.55
C GLU A 61 19.50 7.09 21.16
N THR A 62 18.87 5.94 20.90
CA THR A 62 19.59 4.66 20.70
C THR A 62 19.24 3.94 19.40
N GLY A 63 18.30 4.47 18.61
CA GLY A 63 17.69 3.77 17.48
C GLY A 63 16.69 2.68 17.89
N PHE A 64 16.48 2.43 19.19
CA PHE A 64 15.62 1.37 19.68
C PHE A 64 14.75 1.81 20.86
N TYR A 65 13.47 1.45 20.82
CA TYR A 65 12.53 1.71 21.91
C TYR A 65 11.73 0.47 22.27
N VAL A 66 11.63 0.20 23.58
CA VAL A 66 10.78 -0.85 24.15
C VAL A 66 9.62 -0.21 24.92
N GLY A 67 8.40 -0.50 24.50
CA GLY A 67 7.19 -0.08 25.19
C GLY A 67 7.19 -0.57 26.66
N PRO A 68 6.67 0.24 27.61
CA PRO A 68 6.68 -0.10 29.04
C PRO A 68 6.04 -1.47 29.31
N GLU A 69 5.01 -1.77 28.54
CA GLU A 69 4.52 -3.08 28.12
C GLU A 69 5.34 -4.34 28.31
N LEU A 70 6.48 -4.28 27.66
CA LEU A 70 7.27 -5.42 27.20
C LEU A 70 8.69 -5.32 27.75
N ARG A 71 8.97 -4.38 28.67
CA ARG A 71 10.29 -4.18 29.27
C ARG A 71 10.78 -5.43 29.99
N ASP A 72 9.87 -6.18 30.61
CA ASP A 72 10.20 -7.43 31.30
C ASP A 72 10.32 -8.64 30.35
N GLU A 73 10.06 -8.48 29.04
CA GLU A 73 10.19 -9.55 28.04
C GLU A 73 11.59 -9.67 27.45
N LEU A 74 12.41 -8.63 27.57
CA LEU A 74 13.78 -8.59 27.07
C LEU A 74 14.74 -8.47 28.25
N THR A 75 15.86 -9.18 28.20
CA THR A 75 16.94 -8.96 29.15
C THR A 75 17.78 -7.74 28.75
N ASP A 76 18.49 -7.15 29.70
CA ASP A 76 19.44 -6.05 29.42
C ASP A 76 20.48 -6.45 28.35
N ASP A 77 20.94 -7.70 28.36
CA ASP A 77 21.88 -8.24 27.36
C ASP A 77 21.25 -8.34 25.95
N GLU A 78 19.95 -8.66 25.87
CA GLU A 78 19.21 -8.71 24.60
C GLU A 78 19.01 -7.30 24.04
N VAL A 79 18.63 -6.34 24.87
CA VAL A 79 18.53 -4.91 24.49
C VAL A 79 19.87 -4.39 24.00
N ALA A 80 20.95 -4.59 24.78
CA ALA A 80 22.29 -4.14 24.43
C ALA A 80 22.86 -4.84 23.18
N THR A 81 22.32 -5.99 22.78
CA THR A 81 22.70 -6.66 21.53
C THR A 81 21.99 -6.02 20.35
N VAL A 82 20.69 -5.76 20.46
CA VAL A 82 19.90 -5.05 19.43
C VAL A 82 20.46 -3.65 19.16
N GLU A 83 20.73 -2.86 20.21
CA GLU A 83 21.29 -1.52 20.08
C GLU A 83 22.66 -1.53 19.40
N ARG A 84 23.48 -2.56 19.65
CA ARG A 84 24.79 -2.71 19.00
C ARG A 84 24.67 -2.99 17.51
N ILE A 85 23.72 -3.85 17.11
CA ILE A 85 23.46 -4.14 15.69
C ILE A 85 23.04 -2.84 15.00
N ILE A 86 22.07 -2.12 15.56
CA ILE A 86 21.57 -0.83 15.06
C ILE A 86 22.71 0.19 14.91
N ALA A 87 23.55 0.36 15.95
CA ALA A 87 24.66 1.31 15.93
C ALA A 87 25.73 1.00 14.87
N THR A 88 25.79 -0.24 14.38
CA THR A 88 26.74 -0.67 13.34
C THR A 88 26.12 -0.80 11.95
N ALA A 89 24.82 -0.54 11.82
CA ALA A 89 24.11 -0.65 10.55
C ALA A 89 24.64 0.39 9.54
N PRO A 90 24.71 0.05 8.24
CA PRO A 90 25.15 0.97 7.19
C PRO A 90 24.14 2.10 6.91
N VAL A 91 22.88 1.90 7.32
CA VAL A 91 21.77 2.85 7.23
C VAL A 91 21.23 3.05 8.65
N PRO A 92 20.82 4.26 9.06
CA PRO A 92 20.14 4.46 10.33
C PRO A 92 18.90 3.56 10.45
N VAL A 93 18.77 2.86 11.58
CA VAL A 93 17.67 1.93 11.85
C VAL A 93 16.94 2.39 13.11
N PHE A 94 15.62 2.55 13.00
CA PHE A 94 14.74 3.01 14.08
C PHE A 94 13.68 1.95 14.36
N VAL A 95 13.77 1.27 15.49
CA VAL A 95 12.95 0.10 15.81
C VAL A 95 12.16 0.33 17.08
N VAL A 96 10.86 0.06 17.02
CA VAL A 96 9.92 0.16 18.13
C VAL A 96 9.36 -1.23 18.42
N TRP A 97 9.59 -1.75 19.62
CA TRP A 97 9.01 -3.01 20.10
C TRP A 97 7.96 -2.74 21.19
N TRP A 98 6.69 -2.96 20.89
CA TRP A 98 5.60 -2.69 21.84
C TRP A 98 4.41 -3.65 21.66
N ALA A 99 3.50 -3.69 22.63
CA ALA A 99 2.26 -4.45 22.48
C ALA A 99 1.24 -3.71 21.62
N ASP A 100 0.33 -4.45 21.00
CA ASP A 100 -0.84 -3.85 20.38
C ASP A 100 -1.82 -3.33 21.45
N THR A 101 -2.43 -2.18 21.22
CA THR A 101 -3.39 -1.59 22.15
C THR A 101 -4.37 -0.67 21.42
N ALA A 102 -5.62 -0.67 21.86
CA ALA A 102 -6.67 0.22 21.33
C ALA A 102 -6.51 1.67 21.83
N ASP A 103 -5.79 1.87 22.94
CA ASP A 103 -5.62 3.17 23.60
C ASP A 103 -4.22 3.76 23.29
N ALA A 104 -3.77 3.63 22.05
CA ALA A 104 -2.40 3.95 21.66
C ALA A 104 -2.20 5.42 21.22
N GLY A 105 -3.29 6.16 21.02
CA GLY A 105 -3.24 7.51 20.45
C GLY A 105 -3.03 7.55 18.93
N TYR A 106 -3.21 6.43 18.24
CA TYR A 106 -3.23 6.30 16.78
C TYR A 106 -4.37 5.39 16.33
N ASN A 107 -4.85 5.55 15.09
CA ASN A 107 -5.97 4.75 14.56
C ASN A 107 -5.53 3.37 14.05
N THR A 108 -4.32 3.27 13.50
CA THR A 108 -3.75 2.02 12.99
C THR A 108 -2.24 1.97 13.24
N THR A 109 -1.65 0.78 13.26
CA THR A 109 -0.19 0.63 13.40
C THR A 109 0.57 1.25 12.20
N TYR A 110 -0.05 1.34 11.02
CA TYR A 110 0.49 2.09 9.89
C TYR A 110 0.57 3.59 10.22
N ALA A 111 -0.49 4.18 10.78
CA ALA A 111 -0.45 5.58 11.22
C ALA A 111 0.62 5.81 12.31
N ALA A 112 0.85 4.84 13.19
CA ALA A 112 1.93 4.90 14.17
C ALA A 112 3.32 4.90 13.51
N LEU A 113 3.52 4.06 12.48
CA LEU A 113 4.76 4.04 11.70
C LEU A 113 4.96 5.36 10.95
N ASP A 114 3.92 5.92 10.34
CA ASP A 114 3.99 7.21 9.63
C ASP A 114 4.33 8.36 10.57
N GLN A 115 3.67 8.41 11.73
CA GLN A 115 3.97 9.38 12.78
C GLN A 115 5.39 9.20 13.33
N LEU A 116 5.90 7.96 13.44
CA LEU A 116 7.28 7.69 13.83
C LEU A 116 8.28 8.22 12.78
N ARG A 117 8.04 7.93 11.49
CA ARG A 117 8.87 8.40 10.37
C ARG A 117 8.95 9.93 10.36
N VAL A 118 7.80 10.60 10.35
CA VAL A 118 7.71 12.06 10.41
C VAL A 118 8.33 12.61 11.70
N GLY A 119 8.01 11.96 12.82
CA GLY A 119 8.39 12.39 14.15
C GLY A 119 9.89 12.35 14.39
N VAL A 120 10.58 11.33 13.89
CA VAL A 120 12.05 11.22 13.89
C VAL A 120 12.65 12.16 12.84
N GLY A 121 12.17 12.07 11.59
CA GLY A 121 12.53 12.96 10.50
C GLY A 121 13.94 12.74 9.93
N GLU A 122 14.49 11.53 10.07
CA GLU A 122 15.82 11.17 9.58
C GLU A 122 15.75 10.13 8.47
N ASP A 123 16.65 10.21 7.49
CA ASP A 123 16.78 9.18 6.45
C ASP A 123 17.18 7.85 7.09
N GLY A 124 16.40 6.79 6.88
CA GLY A 124 16.68 5.48 7.46
C GLY A 124 15.57 4.47 7.28
N TYR A 125 15.74 3.31 7.92
CA TYR A 125 14.74 2.24 7.99
C TYR A 125 14.00 2.29 9.32
N TYR A 126 12.69 2.14 9.24
CA TYR A 126 11.77 2.23 10.37
C TYR A 126 11.02 0.91 10.52
N ALA A 127 10.91 0.42 11.76
CA ALA A 127 10.14 -0.78 12.06
C ALA A 127 9.28 -0.60 13.31
N VAL A 128 7.98 -0.89 13.18
CA VAL A 128 7.07 -1.06 14.31
C VAL A 128 6.79 -2.55 14.46
N VAL A 129 7.19 -3.09 15.61
CA VAL A 129 7.20 -4.52 15.86
C VAL A 129 6.25 -4.83 17.00
N THR A 130 5.31 -5.73 16.71
CA THR A 130 4.35 -6.23 17.68
C THR A 130 4.54 -7.72 17.88
N ARG A 131 4.51 -8.16 19.14
CA ARG A 131 4.64 -9.56 19.51
C ARG A 131 3.69 -10.45 18.71
N GLY A 132 4.23 -11.51 18.09
CA GLY A 132 3.47 -12.52 17.36
C GLY A 132 2.95 -12.07 15.98
N SER A 133 3.28 -10.85 15.55
CA SER A 133 2.86 -10.29 14.26
C SER A 133 4.04 -10.07 13.33
N TYR A 134 3.76 -9.89 12.04
CA TYR A 134 4.77 -9.38 11.11
C TYR A 134 5.09 -7.92 11.46
N PRO A 135 6.37 -7.50 11.38
CA PRO A 135 6.72 -6.11 11.57
C PRO A 135 6.10 -5.25 10.47
N LEU A 136 5.70 -4.03 10.81
CA LEU A 136 5.45 -3.00 9.81
C LEU A 136 6.75 -2.26 9.56
N LEU A 137 7.13 -2.15 8.30
CA LEU A 137 8.36 -1.54 7.85
C LEU A 137 8.05 -0.33 6.98
N GLY A 138 8.95 0.64 6.99
CA GLY A 138 8.98 1.73 6.04
C GLY A 138 10.37 2.35 5.98
N ALA A 139 10.61 3.17 4.97
CA ALA A 139 11.84 3.94 4.85
C ALA A 139 11.58 5.45 4.76
N LEU A 140 12.63 6.22 4.96
CA LEU A 140 12.75 7.61 4.53
C LEU A 140 14.05 7.79 3.78
N GLY A 141 13.98 8.34 2.57
CA GLY A 141 15.17 8.59 1.73
C GLY A 141 15.84 7.33 1.18
N TYR A 142 15.25 6.15 1.38
CA TYR A 142 15.69 4.85 0.89
C TYR A 142 14.49 4.07 0.38
N ARG A 143 14.75 3.02 -0.40
CA ARG A 143 13.74 2.06 -0.79
C ARG A 143 13.21 1.31 0.43
N ASP A 144 11.91 1.05 0.44
CA ASP A 144 11.29 0.24 1.50
C ASP A 144 11.99 -1.12 1.66
N PRO A 145 12.43 -1.46 2.88
CA PRO A 145 13.12 -2.71 3.13
C PRO A 145 12.13 -3.89 3.09
N TYR A 146 12.61 -5.04 2.64
CA TYR A 146 11.93 -6.31 2.77
C TYR A 146 12.76 -7.23 3.65
N VAL A 147 12.15 -7.77 4.70
CA VAL A 147 12.75 -8.75 5.62
C VAL A 147 11.81 -9.96 5.73
N ASP A 148 12.38 -11.14 5.92
CA ASP A 148 11.61 -12.38 6.13
C ASP A 148 11.31 -12.61 7.62
N ALA A 149 12.09 -11.99 8.51
CA ALA A 149 11.89 -12.07 9.95
C ALA A 149 10.50 -11.59 10.38
N ASP A 150 9.86 -12.39 11.24
CA ASP A 150 8.61 -12.04 11.91
C ASP A 150 8.79 -11.92 13.42
N GLY A 151 7.82 -11.29 14.09
CA GLY A 151 7.77 -11.18 15.55
C GLY A 151 7.36 -12.49 16.25
N LYS A 152 7.44 -13.65 15.59
CA LYS A 152 7.05 -14.94 16.18
C LYS A 152 8.22 -15.61 16.90
N GLY A 153 7.89 -16.39 17.94
CA GLY A 153 8.85 -17.14 18.74
C GLY A 153 9.24 -16.41 20.03
N ARG A 154 10.47 -16.62 20.50
CA ARG A 154 11.04 -15.96 21.68
C ARG A 154 11.35 -14.50 21.32
N ALA A 155 10.81 -13.54 22.08
CA ALA A 155 10.86 -12.11 21.77
C ALA A 155 12.27 -11.61 21.41
N GLY A 156 13.26 -11.81 22.27
CA GLY A 156 14.64 -11.39 22.01
C GLY A 156 15.23 -11.97 20.73
N ALA A 157 15.06 -13.28 20.49
CA ALA A 157 15.58 -13.94 19.29
C ALA A 157 14.83 -13.58 17.99
N ALA A 158 13.56 -13.17 18.09
CA ALA A 158 12.79 -12.68 16.96
C ALA A 158 13.23 -11.26 16.59
N LEU A 159 13.40 -10.41 17.60
CA LEU A 159 13.86 -9.04 17.44
C LEU A 159 15.30 -8.95 16.94
N GLU A 160 16.23 -9.73 17.50
CA GLU A 160 17.62 -9.80 17.05
C GLU A 160 17.69 -10.18 15.56
N ARG A 161 16.96 -11.21 15.13
CA ARG A 161 16.88 -11.63 13.72
C ARG A 161 16.32 -10.53 12.82
N LEU A 162 15.25 -9.87 13.26
CA LEU A 162 14.64 -8.78 12.50
C LEU A 162 15.62 -7.63 12.29
N VAL A 163 16.31 -7.22 13.35
CA VAL A 163 17.25 -6.09 13.30
C VAL A 163 18.50 -6.46 12.50
N ASP A 164 18.99 -7.70 12.61
CA ASP A 164 20.07 -8.22 11.75
C ASP A 164 19.68 -8.19 10.26
N GLU A 165 18.47 -8.67 9.92
CA GLU A 165 17.99 -8.64 8.53
C GLU A 165 17.82 -7.21 8.03
N LEU A 166 17.25 -6.33 8.84
CA LEU A 166 17.04 -4.92 8.50
C LEU A 166 18.37 -4.17 8.31
N ALA A 167 19.36 -4.42 9.17
CA ALA A 167 20.71 -3.85 9.05
C ALA A 167 21.48 -4.40 7.85
N ALA A 168 21.14 -5.59 7.36
CA ALA A 168 21.73 -6.19 6.18
C ALA A 168 21.12 -5.71 4.85
N VAL A 169 19.99 -4.97 4.90
CA VAL A 169 19.35 -4.43 3.68
C VAL A 169 20.32 -3.45 2.99
N PRO A 170 20.64 -3.65 1.69
CA PRO A 170 21.50 -2.73 0.96
C PRO A 170 20.96 -1.29 0.99
N PRO A 171 21.81 -0.26 1.11
CA PRO A 171 21.40 1.15 1.15
C PRO A 171 20.97 1.64 -0.24
N GLU A 172 19.88 1.08 -0.77
CA GLU A 172 19.29 1.52 -2.04
C GLU A 172 18.50 2.80 -1.80
N ARG A 173 19.00 3.92 -2.33
CA ARG A 173 18.26 5.18 -2.35
C ARG A 173 17.03 5.04 -3.24
N GLU A 174 15.94 5.67 -2.85
CA GLU A 174 14.76 5.77 -3.70
C GLU A 174 15.14 6.54 -4.97
N PHE A 175 14.92 5.94 -6.14
CA PHE A 175 15.23 6.59 -7.40
C PHE A 175 14.13 7.61 -7.70
N GLU A 176 14.43 8.90 -7.55
CA GLU A 176 13.56 10.05 -7.94
C GLU A 176 13.15 10.07 -9.44
N GLY A 177 13.48 9.06 -10.24
CA GLY A 177 13.29 9.05 -11.69
C GLY A 177 12.89 7.72 -12.31
N GLY A 178 12.63 6.69 -11.50
CA GLY A 178 11.99 5.49 -12.02
C GLY A 178 10.49 5.76 -12.11
N ASP A 179 9.98 5.95 -13.32
CA ASP A 179 8.55 6.04 -13.65
C ASP A 179 7.84 4.77 -13.10
N THR A 180 7.55 4.72 -11.79
CA THR A 180 6.83 3.65 -11.08
C THR A 180 5.35 3.78 -11.35
N ARG A 181 4.99 4.12 -12.60
CA ARG A 181 3.74 3.69 -13.16
C ARG A 181 3.75 2.19 -12.99
N SER A 182 3.02 1.73 -11.97
CA SER A 182 2.55 0.36 -11.91
C SER A 182 1.72 0.20 -13.17
N ASP A 183 2.41 -0.13 -14.25
CA ASP A 183 1.87 -0.54 -15.52
C ASP A 183 1.34 -1.95 -15.28
N TYR A 184 0.38 -2.09 -14.35
CA TYR A 184 -0.34 -3.32 -14.08
C TYR A 184 -0.96 -3.87 -15.37
N TRP A 185 -1.22 -2.98 -16.32
CA TRP A 185 -1.68 -3.28 -17.65
C TRP A 185 -0.56 -3.25 -18.72
N GLY A 186 0.72 -3.42 -18.38
CA GLY A 186 1.82 -3.51 -19.35
C GLY A 186 1.95 -2.29 -20.27
N GLY A 187 1.69 -1.08 -19.73
CA GLY A 187 1.70 0.18 -20.46
C GLY A 187 0.49 0.37 -21.38
N THR A 188 0.61 1.25 -22.37
CA THR A 188 -0.50 1.59 -23.29
C THR A 188 -1.09 0.35 -23.97
N GLY A 189 -0.24 -0.63 -24.31
CA GLY A 189 -0.65 -1.84 -25.01
C GLY A 189 -1.63 -2.71 -24.22
N GLY A 190 -1.34 -3.02 -22.96
CA GLY A 190 -2.30 -3.81 -22.17
C GLY A 190 -3.42 -2.96 -21.61
N GLY A 191 -3.29 -1.63 -21.49
CA GLY A 191 -4.43 -0.73 -21.26
C GLY A 191 -5.47 -0.85 -22.39
N ILE A 192 -5.03 -0.87 -23.65
CA ILE A 192 -5.90 -1.13 -24.81
C ILE A 192 -6.50 -2.54 -24.74
N ALA A 193 -5.70 -3.55 -24.44
CA ALA A 193 -6.18 -4.93 -24.36
C ALA A 193 -7.25 -5.11 -23.26
N ALA A 194 -7.05 -4.50 -22.09
CA ALA A 194 -8.00 -4.48 -20.99
C ALA A 194 -9.30 -3.77 -21.39
N GLY A 195 -9.20 -2.60 -22.03
CA GLY A 195 -10.35 -1.87 -22.56
C GLY A 195 -11.18 -2.72 -23.54
N LEU A 196 -10.52 -3.40 -24.47
CA LEU A 196 -11.18 -4.31 -25.42
C LEU A 196 -11.83 -5.51 -24.72
N LEU A 197 -11.19 -6.08 -23.70
CA LEU A 197 -11.74 -7.18 -22.92
C LEU A 197 -13.02 -6.76 -22.18
N PHE A 198 -13.01 -5.60 -21.51
CA PHE A 198 -14.21 -5.07 -20.84
C PHE A 198 -15.33 -4.76 -21.83
N ALA A 199 -15.01 -4.18 -23.00
CA ALA A 199 -15.99 -3.93 -24.05
C ALA A 199 -16.62 -5.23 -24.56
N ALA A 200 -15.83 -6.29 -24.76
CA ALA A 200 -16.32 -7.60 -25.17
C ALA A 200 -17.26 -8.22 -24.12
N ILE A 201 -16.89 -8.18 -22.83
CA ILE A 201 -17.73 -8.67 -21.73
C ILE A 201 -19.05 -7.90 -21.67
N GLY A 202 -19.01 -6.56 -21.74
CA GLY A 202 -20.20 -5.72 -21.75
C GLY A 202 -21.12 -6.02 -22.94
N TYR A 203 -20.56 -6.22 -24.13
CA TYR A 203 -21.32 -6.58 -25.32
C TYR A 203 -21.99 -7.96 -25.19
N LEU A 204 -21.28 -8.98 -24.69
CA LEU A 204 -21.85 -10.30 -24.43
C LEU A 204 -22.98 -10.24 -23.39
N GLY A 205 -22.81 -9.45 -22.33
CA GLY A 205 -23.86 -9.21 -21.34
C GLY A 205 -25.12 -8.60 -21.94
N LEU A 206 -24.97 -7.60 -22.82
CA LEU A 206 -26.09 -6.99 -23.53
C LEU A 206 -26.82 -8.00 -24.44
N LEU A 207 -26.09 -8.82 -25.19
CA LEU A 207 -26.69 -9.87 -26.03
C LEU A 207 -27.47 -10.89 -25.20
N ALA A 208 -26.96 -11.27 -24.03
CA ALA A 208 -27.64 -12.19 -23.13
C ALA A 208 -28.97 -11.60 -22.63
N VAL A 209 -29.00 -10.32 -22.24
CA VAL A 209 -30.23 -9.62 -21.82
C VAL A 209 -31.25 -9.57 -22.96
N VAL A 210 -30.83 -9.21 -24.17
CA VAL A 210 -31.71 -9.16 -25.34
C VAL A 210 -32.26 -10.56 -25.66
N GLY A 211 -31.43 -11.59 -25.60
CA GLY A 211 -31.83 -12.98 -25.79
C GLY A 211 -32.89 -13.42 -24.78
N LEU A 212 -32.68 -13.10 -23.49
CA LEU A 212 -33.61 -13.43 -22.41
C LEU A 212 -34.97 -12.73 -22.59
N VAL A 213 -34.96 -11.41 -22.82
CA VAL A 213 -36.19 -10.63 -23.06
C VAL A 213 -36.94 -11.17 -24.28
N GLY A 214 -36.21 -11.53 -25.34
CA GLY A 214 -36.76 -12.15 -26.54
C GLY A 214 -37.42 -13.50 -26.27
N ALA A 215 -36.80 -14.35 -25.45
CA ALA A 215 -37.35 -15.65 -25.07
C ALA A 215 -38.63 -15.49 -24.23
N LEU A 216 -38.59 -14.65 -23.19
CA LEU A 216 -39.76 -14.36 -22.33
C LEU A 216 -40.94 -13.80 -23.14
N SER A 217 -40.66 -12.93 -24.10
CA SER A 217 -41.69 -12.35 -24.98
C SER A 217 -42.35 -13.38 -25.90
N ARG A 218 -41.63 -14.45 -26.30
CA ARG A 218 -42.21 -15.54 -27.10
C ARG A 218 -43.10 -16.44 -26.23
N SER A 219 -42.61 -16.86 -25.07
CA SER A 219 -43.37 -17.69 -24.13
C SER A 219 -44.68 -17.02 -23.72
N ALA A 220 -44.68 -15.69 -23.52
CA ALA A 220 -45.89 -14.93 -23.20
C ALA A 220 -46.94 -14.89 -24.33
N ARG A 221 -46.54 -15.09 -25.60
CA ARG A 221 -47.48 -15.17 -26.74
C ARG A 221 -48.05 -16.56 -26.91
N GLU A 222 -47.24 -17.58 -26.72
CA GLU A 222 -47.65 -18.99 -26.83
C GLU A 222 -48.67 -19.37 -25.74
N GLY A 223 -48.57 -18.79 -24.53
CA GLY A 223 -49.55 -19.03 -23.46
C GLY A 223 -50.91 -18.33 -23.60
N ARG A 224 -51.18 -17.59 -24.69
CA ARG A 224 -52.45 -16.87 -24.92
C ARG A 224 -53.27 -17.39 -26.11
N GLY A 225 -52.80 -18.42 -26.80
CA GLY A 225 -53.53 -19.09 -27.89
C GLY A 225 -54.17 -20.37 -27.39
#